data_AF-A0A3M3Y4H5-F1
#
_entry.id   AF-A0A3M3Y4H5-F1
#
_cell.length_a   1.000
_cell.length_b   1.000
_cell.length_c   1.000
_cell.angle_alpha   90.00
_cell.angle_beta   90.00
_cell.angle_gamma   90.00
#
_symmetry.space_group_name_H-M   'P 1'
#
loop_
_entity.id
_entity.type
_entity.pdbx_description
1 polymer ?
#
loop_
_entity_poly.entity_id
_entity_poly.type
_entity_poly.pdbx_seq_one_letter_code
_entity_poly.pdbx_strand_id
1 'polypeptide(L)'
;MSTNPKKAPAKESLEMSEAEDAQKAVSPAVAVTDIAEYRPHEEQIVRLETTYAKLVVDCSTSEGLANAKEVRVDIRDVRYALANTTKTALVPYQQKVKEAQVRVNQVKEFGETLRARVLVLEEPIDEAIKAEEKRVADAKAEKERLEQERIEAIRAKITRFSSVAAAYASRSAADVATVLQSVKESVILPEEYGEFEAEGTIARDNAIEQLEALHKAAIDREEAAAKLLAQQKELDELREKQRLADAEAEYLRKQRAEEDRLRLKKQQDELDQQRRDMEEQQRKHREQQEEQQRQQREREAQYQRDQEELARLRAQAAAPAPAATVVGAPVIADPAQTLVAAVDPAPAADAFADSNIPSASEVVEVVAMAFCVTNDEASAWLRAMSF
;
A
#
# COMPACT_ATOMS: atom_id res chain seq x y z
N MET A 1 0.12 28.50 -33.54
CA MET A 1 1.03 28.06 -34.62
C MET A 1 0.26 28.15 -35.94
N SER A 2 0.30 29.34 -36.55
CA SER A 2 -0.28 29.61 -37.87
C SER A 2 0.57 28.97 -38.96
N THR A 3 -0.05 28.27 -39.91
CA THR A 3 0.31 28.38 -41.34
C THR A 3 -0.80 27.77 -42.18
N ASN A 4 -1.48 28.62 -42.94
CA ASN A 4 -2.37 28.25 -44.05
C ASN A 4 -1.66 28.67 -45.34
N PRO A 5 -1.32 27.77 -46.30
CA PRO A 5 -0.73 28.17 -47.56
C PRO A 5 -1.79 28.44 -48.62
N LYS A 6 -1.85 29.69 -49.08
CA LYS A 6 -2.60 30.15 -50.25
C LYS A 6 -1.96 29.64 -51.56
N LYS A 7 -2.77 28.93 -52.34
CA LYS A 7 -3.16 29.17 -53.76
C LYS A 7 -2.16 29.93 -54.68
N ALA A 8 -1.86 29.28 -55.81
CA ALA A 8 -1.01 29.66 -56.96
C ALA A 8 -1.38 30.98 -57.68
N PRO A 9 -0.58 31.41 -58.69
CA PRO A 9 -0.93 31.03 -60.07
C PRO A 9 0.24 30.73 -61.03
N ALA A 10 -0.13 30.12 -62.15
CA ALA A 10 0.68 29.72 -63.30
C ALA A 10 0.75 30.79 -64.41
N LYS A 11 1.56 30.48 -65.45
CA LYS A 11 1.72 31.10 -66.80
C LYS A 11 2.67 32.31 -66.85
N GLU A 12 3.45 32.56 -67.89
CA GLU A 12 3.86 31.91 -69.15
C GLU A 12 5.00 32.80 -69.69
N SER A 13 6.08 32.17 -70.15
CA SER A 13 6.77 32.43 -71.42
C SER A 13 7.47 33.76 -71.77
N LEU A 14 8.57 33.56 -72.52
CA LEU A 14 9.20 34.43 -73.53
C LEU A 14 10.34 35.38 -73.13
N GLU A 15 11.54 34.82 -73.31
CA GLU A 15 12.62 35.27 -74.21
C GLU A 15 13.30 36.62 -73.97
N MET A 16 14.57 36.52 -73.57
CA MET A 16 15.61 37.55 -73.68
C MET A 16 16.69 37.10 -74.66
N SER A 17 17.41 38.11 -75.16
CA SER A 17 18.72 38.12 -75.85
C SER A 17 18.66 37.91 -77.37
N GLU A 18 18.76 39.00 -78.14
CA GLU A 18 20.01 39.66 -78.62
C GLU A 18 20.58 38.90 -79.84
N ALA A 19 20.36 39.41 -81.04
CA ALA A 19 21.21 40.39 -81.74
C ALA A 19 22.20 39.67 -82.66
N GLU A 20 21.89 39.65 -83.96
CA GLU A 20 22.90 39.50 -85.01
C GLU A 20 22.49 40.30 -86.25
N ASP A 21 23.48 41.01 -86.76
CA ASP A 21 23.46 42.13 -87.68
C ASP A 21 23.89 41.64 -89.08
N ALA A 22 23.18 42.01 -90.15
CA ALA A 22 23.73 42.13 -91.51
C ALA A 22 22.68 42.54 -92.55
N GLN A 23 22.71 43.82 -92.91
CA GLN A 23 22.50 44.38 -94.26
C GLN A 23 21.44 43.71 -95.16
N LYS A 24 20.25 44.33 -95.22
CA LYS A 24 19.41 44.26 -96.42
C LYS A 24 18.57 45.52 -96.59
N ALA A 25 18.87 46.24 -97.67
CA ALA A 25 18.03 47.18 -98.41
C ALA A 25 17.17 48.17 -97.60
N VAL A 26 17.55 49.45 -97.70
CA VAL A 26 16.64 50.58 -97.48
C VAL A 26 15.42 50.40 -98.39
N SER A 27 14.30 50.06 -97.79
CA SER A 27 12.95 50.19 -98.33
C SER A 27 12.12 50.82 -97.21
N PRO A 28 11.36 51.90 -97.44
CA PRO A 28 10.58 52.51 -96.38
C PRO A 28 9.36 51.63 -96.14
N ALA A 29 9.49 50.62 -95.28
CA ALA A 29 8.34 49.94 -94.70
C ALA A 29 7.82 50.83 -93.56
N VAL A 30 7.24 51.98 -93.90
CA VAL A 30 6.39 52.71 -92.97
C VAL A 30 5.11 51.89 -92.85
N ALA A 31 5.00 51.11 -91.78
CA ALA A 31 3.70 50.72 -91.29
C ALA A 31 3.00 52.03 -90.92
N VAL A 32 2.18 52.56 -91.83
CA VAL A 32 1.29 53.69 -91.57
C VAL A 32 0.32 53.22 -90.50
N THR A 33 0.65 53.50 -89.24
CA THR A 33 -0.38 53.56 -88.21
C THR A 33 -1.25 54.73 -88.60
N ASP A 34 -2.48 54.46 -89.07
CA ASP A 34 -3.44 55.45 -89.58
C ASP A 34 -3.92 56.38 -88.45
N ILE A 35 -3.03 57.24 -87.97
CA ILE A 35 -3.28 58.25 -86.95
C ILE A 35 -3.59 59.53 -87.72
N ALA A 36 -4.88 59.89 -87.75
CA ALA A 36 -5.40 60.96 -88.60
C ALA A 36 -4.66 62.30 -88.47
N GLU A 37 -4.13 62.60 -87.28
CA GLU A 37 -3.38 63.81 -86.97
C GLU A 37 -2.01 63.89 -87.68
N TYR A 38 -1.43 62.77 -88.10
CA TYR A 38 -0.12 62.71 -88.77
C TYR A 38 -0.21 62.61 -90.30
N ARG A 39 -1.38 62.30 -90.85
CA ARG A 39 -1.59 62.15 -92.31
C ARG A 39 -1.09 63.36 -93.14
N PRO A 40 -1.30 64.63 -92.73
CA PRO A 40 -0.75 65.77 -93.48
C PRO A 40 0.78 65.87 -93.42
N HIS A 41 1.41 65.36 -92.37
CA HIS A 41 2.87 65.35 -92.22
C HIS A 41 3.51 64.26 -93.07
N GLU A 42 2.84 63.12 -93.23
CA GLU A 42 3.29 62.03 -94.13
C GLU A 42 3.43 62.54 -95.58
N GLU A 43 2.44 63.29 -96.08
CA GLU A 43 2.50 63.91 -97.40
C GLU A 43 3.65 64.93 -97.52
N GLN A 44 3.90 65.73 -96.48
CA GLN A 44 5.00 66.68 -96.43
C GLN A 44 6.38 65.99 -96.40
N ILE A 45 6.52 64.89 -95.65
CA ILE A 45 7.74 64.09 -95.61
C ILE A 45 8.03 63.48 -96.98
N VAL A 46 7.04 62.87 -97.64
CA VAL A 46 7.21 62.31 -99.00
C VAL A 46 7.63 63.39 -100.00
N ARG A 47 7.07 64.61 -99.89
CA ARG A 47 7.51 65.76 -100.69
C ARG A 47 8.96 66.12 -100.40
N LEU A 48 9.36 66.24 -99.13
CA LEU A 48 10.73 66.55 -98.74
C LEU A 48 11.71 65.48 -99.24
N GLU A 49 11.37 64.21 -99.09
CA GLU A 49 12.15 63.07 -99.59
C GLU A 49 12.30 63.15 -101.12
N THR A 50 11.21 63.35 -101.86
CA THR A 50 11.25 63.43 -103.33
C THR A 50 12.07 64.63 -103.82
N THR A 51 11.95 65.77 -103.14
CA THR A 51 12.59 67.04 -103.56
C THR A 51 14.07 67.08 -103.18
N TYR A 52 14.44 66.55 -102.01
CA TYR A 52 15.77 66.73 -101.43
C TYR A 52 16.64 65.45 -101.44
N ALA A 53 16.11 64.25 -101.72
CA ALA A 53 16.89 63.00 -101.66
C ALA A 53 18.10 62.93 -102.62
N LYS A 54 18.09 63.68 -103.72
CA LYS A 54 19.20 63.72 -104.70
C LYS A 54 19.88 65.09 -104.77
N LEU A 55 19.53 66.00 -103.88
CA LEU A 55 20.06 67.37 -103.91
C LEU A 55 21.48 67.38 -103.32
N VAL A 56 22.48 67.60 -104.16
CA VAL A 56 23.87 67.83 -103.75
C VAL A 56 24.11 69.34 -103.77
N VAL A 57 24.26 69.96 -102.59
CA VAL A 57 24.48 71.41 -102.46
C VAL A 57 25.94 71.69 -102.11
N ASP A 58 26.65 72.42 -102.96
CA ASP A 58 28.02 72.88 -102.68
C ASP A 58 28.02 74.11 -101.77
N CYS A 59 28.17 73.87 -100.47
CA CYS A 59 28.15 74.91 -99.43
C CYS A 59 29.39 75.81 -99.42
N SER A 60 30.40 75.56 -100.27
CA SER A 60 31.59 76.43 -100.39
C SER A 60 31.30 77.70 -101.20
N THR A 61 30.18 77.71 -101.94
CA THR A 61 29.67 78.89 -102.68
C THR A 61 28.60 79.62 -101.88
N SER A 62 28.51 80.95 -102.04
CA SER A 62 27.49 81.76 -101.33
C SER A 62 26.06 81.35 -101.68
N GLU A 63 25.83 80.94 -102.93
CA GLU A 63 24.52 80.49 -103.43
C GLU A 63 24.15 79.10 -102.88
N GLY A 64 25.10 78.15 -102.87
CA GLY A 64 24.88 76.84 -102.27
C GLY A 64 24.66 76.91 -100.76
N LEU A 65 25.36 77.78 -100.04
CA LEU A 65 25.12 77.99 -98.61
C LEU A 65 23.74 78.60 -98.31
N ALA A 66 23.22 79.47 -99.19
CA ALA A 66 21.87 80.01 -99.06
C ALA A 66 20.81 78.92 -99.28
N ASN A 67 20.93 78.13 -100.34
CA ASN A 67 20.03 77.02 -100.66
C ASN A 67 20.03 75.94 -99.54
N ALA A 68 21.20 75.56 -99.04
CA ALA A 68 21.30 74.60 -97.92
C ALA A 68 20.61 75.10 -96.63
N LYS A 69 20.62 76.42 -96.38
CA LYS A 69 19.91 77.02 -95.23
C LYS A 69 18.40 76.95 -95.42
N GLU A 70 17.89 77.19 -96.62
CA GLU A 70 16.46 77.08 -96.94
C GLU A 70 15.97 75.63 -96.81
N VAL A 71 16.67 74.67 -97.40
CA VAL A 71 16.39 73.23 -97.26
C VAL A 71 16.34 72.81 -95.79
N ARG A 72 17.29 73.30 -94.98
CA ARG A 72 17.32 73.01 -93.54
C ARG A 72 16.12 73.60 -92.81
N VAL A 73 15.67 74.80 -93.19
CA VAL A 73 14.49 75.43 -92.60
C VAL A 73 13.26 74.58 -92.89
N ASP A 74 13.05 74.19 -94.15
CA ASP A 74 11.90 73.36 -94.57
C ASP A 74 11.82 72.03 -93.81
N ILE A 75 12.95 71.30 -93.72
CA ILE A 75 13.01 70.02 -92.99
C ILE A 75 12.76 70.25 -91.50
N ARG A 76 13.34 71.32 -90.94
CA ARG A 76 13.21 71.66 -89.52
C ARG A 76 11.77 72.04 -89.16
N ASP A 77 11.07 72.73 -90.05
CA ASP A 77 9.70 73.18 -89.83
C ASP A 77 8.74 71.99 -89.79
N VAL A 78 8.88 71.02 -90.70
CA VAL A 78 8.12 69.75 -90.64
C VAL A 78 8.43 68.98 -89.35
N ARG A 79 9.70 68.93 -88.92
CA ARG A 79 10.09 68.29 -87.65
C ARG A 79 9.44 68.95 -86.42
N TYR A 80 9.38 70.28 -86.38
CA TYR A 80 8.70 70.99 -85.28
C TYR A 80 7.19 70.83 -85.34
N ALA A 81 6.61 70.79 -86.55
CA ALA A 81 5.19 70.54 -86.74
C ALA A 81 4.78 69.16 -86.23
N LEU A 82 5.57 68.11 -86.50
CA LEU A 82 5.39 66.77 -85.93
C LEU A 82 5.40 66.79 -84.40
N ALA A 83 6.42 67.40 -83.78
CA ALA A 83 6.54 67.46 -82.33
C ALA A 83 5.34 68.21 -81.68
N ASN A 84 4.87 69.27 -82.31
CA ASN A 84 3.69 70.02 -81.87
C ASN A 84 2.40 69.22 -82.03
N THR A 85 2.26 68.47 -83.14
CA THR A 85 1.13 67.56 -83.35
C THR A 85 1.11 66.45 -82.29
N THR A 86 2.25 65.82 -81.98
CA THR A 86 2.35 64.82 -80.90
C THR A 86 1.89 65.40 -79.57
N LYS A 87 2.42 66.58 -79.21
CA LYS A 87 2.08 67.26 -77.96
C LYS A 87 0.59 67.57 -77.87
N THR A 88 -0.02 68.02 -78.97
CA THR A 88 -1.43 68.42 -79.02
C THR A 88 -2.37 67.21 -79.05
N ALA A 89 -2.05 66.17 -79.82
CA ALA A 89 -2.86 64.95 -79.95
C ALA A 89 -2.95 64.17 -78.62
N LEU A 90 -1.91 64.22 -77.77
CA LEU A 90 -1.91 63.54 -76.47
C LEU A 90 -2.74 64.27 -75.39
N VAL A 91 -2.99 65.58 -75.53
CA VAL A 91 -3.73 66.38 -74.53
C VAL A 91 -5.08 65.76 -74.14
N PRO A 92 -5.99 65.41 -75.07
CA PRO A 92 -7.29 64.83 -74.70
C PRO A 92 -7.16 63.49 -73.97
N TYR A 93 -6.18 62.66 -74.31
CA TYR A 93 -5.96 61.38 -73.62
C TYR A 93 -5.41 61.57 -72.21
N GLN A 94 -4.42 62.45 -72.04
CA GLN A 94 -3.89 62.81 -70.73
C GLN A 94 -4.96 63.42 -69.83
N GLN A 95 -5.84 64.24 -70.42
CA GLN A 95 -6.97 64.84 -69.71
C GLN A 95 -7.97 63.76 -69.25
N LYS A 96 -8.35 62.83 -70.13
CA LYS A 96 -9.21 61.68 -69.77
C LYS A 96 -8.62 60.81 -68.66
N VAL A 97 -7.31 60.55 -68.70
CA VAL A 97 -6.61 59.79 -67.63
C VAL A 97 -6.69 60.53 -66.30
N LYS A 98 -6.45 61.84 -66.29
CA LYS A 98 -6.57 62.67 -65.07
C LYS A 98 -8.00 62.65 -64.52
N GLU A 99 -9.01 62.82 -65.37
CA GLU A 99 -10.42 62.78 -64.98
C GLU A 99 -10.84 61.42 -64.42
N ALA A 100 -10.40 60.33 -65.05
CA ALA A 100 -10.62 58.98 -64.55
C ALA A 100 -9.98 58.77 -63.17
N GLN A 101 -8.74 59.25 -62.97
CA GLN A 101 -8.06 59.15 -61.68
C GLN A 101 -8.78 59.94 -60.58
N VAL A 102 -9.27 61.15 -60.89
CA VAL A 102 -10.10 61.95 -59.97
C VAL A 102 -11.36 61.17 -59.59
N ARG A 103 -12.03 60.54 -60.57
CA ARG A 103 -13.23 59.74 -60.29
C ARG A 103 -12.94 58.53 -59.40
N VAL A 104 -11.83 57.83 -59.62
CA VAL A 104 -11.41 56.70 -58.78
C VAL A 104 -11.21 57.15 -57.34
N ASN A 105 -10.55 58.29 -57.12
CA ASN A 105 -10.32 58.83 -55.78
C ASN A 105 -11.65 59.20 -55.09
N GLN A 106 -12.55 59.88 -55.80
CA GLN A 106 -13.89 60.20 -55.28
C GLN A 106 -14.67 58.96 -54.85
N VAL A 107 -14.64 57.88 -55.65
CA VAL A 107 -15.34 56.64 -55.32
C VAL A 107 -14.76 56.00 -54.06
N LYS A 108 -13.42 55.99 -53.92
CA LYS A 108 -12.76 55.46 -52.72
C LYS A 108 -13.12 56.27 -51.47
N GLU A 109 -12.97 57.58 -51.52
CA GLU A 109 -13.26 58.47 -50.39
C GLU A 109 -14.74 58.38 -49.97
N PHE A 110 -15.65 58.35 -50.95
CA PHE A 110 -17.07 58.20 -50.68
C PHE A 110 -17.40 56.83 -50.07
N GLY A 111 -16.78 55.76 -50.57
CA GLY A 111 -16.92 54.41 -50.03
C GLY A 111 -16.47 54.31 -48.57
N GLU A 112 -15.29 54.85 -48.24
CA GLU A 112 -14.79 54.90 -46.86
C GLU A 112 -15.68 55.76 -45.96
N THR A 113 -16.19 56.88 -46.47
CA THR A 113 -17.12 57.74 -45.71
C THR A 113 -18.43 57.01 -45.37
N LEU A 114 -19.01 56.30 -46.34
CA LEU A 114 -20.21 55.49 -46.11
C LEU A 114 -19.94 54.35 -45.13
N ARG A 115 -18.80 53.66 -45.28
CA ARG A 115 -18.39 52.60 -44.35
C ARG A 115 -18.26 53.11 -42.93
N ALA A 116 -17.56 54.23 -42.72
CA ALA A 116 -17.42 54.84 -41.41
C ALA A 116 -18.78 55.23 -40.80
N ARG A 117 -19.70 55.76 -41.62
CA ARG A 117 -21.04 56.10 -41.17
C ARG A 117 -21.86 54.88 -40.75
N VAL A 118 -21.73 53.76 -41.46
CA VAL A 118 -22.39 52.49 -41.09
C VAL A 118 -21.78 51.95 -39.80
N LEU A 119 -20.46 52.01 -39.65
CA LEU A 119 -19.77 51.53 -38.45
C LEU A 119 -20.23 52.26 -37.18
N VAL A 120 -20.40 53.58 -37.25
CA VAL A 120 -20.94 54.39 -36.13
C VAL A 120 -22.36 53.96 -35.72
N LEU A 121 -23.15 53.38 -36.64
CA LEU A 121 -24.47 52.84 -36.33
C LEU A 121 -24.39 51.41 -35.76
N GLU A 122 -23.44 50.61 -36.22
CA GLU A 122 -23.26 49.21 -35.83
C GLU A 122 -22.60 49.09 -34.43
N GLU A 123 -21.55 49.85 -34.15
CA GLU A 123 -20.79 49.79 -32.89
C GLU A 123 -21.67 49.85 -31.64
N PRO A 124 -22.59 50.82 -31.46
CA PRO A 124 -23.43 50.87 -30.27
C PRO A 124 -24.42 49.69 -30.19
N ILE A 125 -24.84 49.13 -31.34
CA ILE A 125 -25.71 47.95 -31.38
C ILE A 125 -24.93 46.70 -30.97
N ASP A 126 -23.73 46.52 -31.50
CA ASP A 126 -22.83 45.41 -31.16
C ASP A 126 -22.42 45.46 -29.67
N GLU A 127 -22.10 46.64 -29.14
CA GLU A 127 -21.83 46.84 -27.71
C GLU A 127 -23.04 46.49 -26.85
N ALA A 128 -24.24 46.91 -27.24
CA ALA A 128 -25.47 46.59 -26.51
C ALA A 128 -25.79 45.08 -26.54
N ILE A 129 -25.60 44.42 -27.69
CA ILE A 129 -25.77 42.97 -27.83
C ILE A 129 -24.79 42.24 -26.91
N LYS A 130 -23.49 42.58 -26.97
CA LYS A 130 -22.47 41.97 -26.11
C LYS A 130 -22.74 42.17 -24.62
N ALA A 131 -23.21 43.35 -24.23
CA ALA A 131 -23.57 43.64 -22.84
C ALA A 131 -24.73 42.75 -22.36
N GLU A 132 -25.77 42.57 -23.17
CA GLU A 132 -26.91 41.72 -22.83
C GLU A 132 -26.56 40.23 -22.86
N GLU A 133 -25.81 39.77 -23.86
CA GLU A 133 -25.30 38.39 -23.92
C GLU A 133 -24.49 38.05 -22.68
N LYS A 134 -23.62 38.98 -22.25
CA LYS A 134 -22.87 38.83 -21.00
C LYS A 134 -23.80 38.77 -19.79
N ARG A 135 -24.80 39.66 -19.68
CA ARG A 135 -25.76 39.65 -18.56
C ARG A 135 -26.54 38.34 -18.49
N VAL A 136 -26.97 37.81 -19.64
CA VAL A 136 -27.68 36.52 -19.74
C VAL A 136 -26.75 35.36 -19.40
N ALA A 137 -25.51 35.37 -19.87
CA ALA A 137 -24.51 34.36 -19.55
C ALA A 137 -24.18 34.35 -18.05
N ASP A 138 -23.93 35.51 -17.45
CA ASP A 138 -23.64 35.67 -16.02
C ASP A 138 -24.84 35.21 -15.16
N ALA A 139 -26.06 35.59 -15.53
CA ALA A 139 -27.28 35.13 -14.84
C ALA A 139 -27.51 33.62 -14.98
N LYS A 140 -27.16 33.02 -16.12
CA LYS A 140 -27.23 31.57 -16.32
C LYS A 140 -26.18 30.86 -15.48
N ALA A 141 -24.93 31.34 -15.49
CA ALA A 141 -23.84 30.78 -14.71
C ALA A 141 -24.13 30.85 -13.20
N GLU A 142 -24.70 31.95 -12.73
CA GLU A 142 -25.13 32.10 -11.33
C GLU A 142 -26.21 31.09 -10.95
N LYS A 143 -27.25 30.94 -11.78
CA LYS A 143 -28.32 29.95 -11.57
C LYS A 143 -27.78 28.52 -11.57
N GLU A 144 -26.87 28.22 -12.50
CA GLU A 144 -26.23 26.90 -12.59
C GLU A 144 -25.37 26.62 -11.35
N ARG A 145 -24.61 27.61 -10.85
CA ARG A 145 -23.84 27.45 -9.62
C ARG A 145 -24.75 27.20 -8.40
N LEU A 146 -25.82 27.97 -8.26
CA LEU A 146 -26.78 27.79 -7.15
C LEU A 146 -27.48 26.43 -7.22
N GLU A 147 -27.80 25.96 -8.43
CA GLU A 147 -28.40 24.65 -8.63
C GLU A 147 -27.41 23.51 -8.36
N GLN A 148 -26.16 23.65 -8.79
CA GLN A 148 -25.09 22.71 -8.44
C GLN A 148 -24.87 22.65 -6.93
N GLU A 149 -24.80 23.79 -6.25
CA GLU A 149 -24.68 23.87 -4.78
C GLU A 149 -25.88 23.20 -4.09
N ARG A 150 -27.10 23.41 -4.60
CA ARG A 150 -28.30 22.73 -4.09
C ARG A 150 -28.18 21.21 -4.26
N ILE A 151 -27.83 20.73 -5.45
CA ILE A 151 -27.68 19.31 -5.75
C ILE A 151 -26.57 18.68 -4.89
N GLU A 152 -25.43 19.34 -4.75
CA GLU A 152 -24.31 18.87 -3.92
C GLU A 152 -24.69 18.80 -2.45
N ALA A 153 -25.38 19.80 -1.92
CA ALA A 153 -25.87 19.79 -0.55
C ALA A 153 -26.83 18.61 -0.29
N ILE A 154 -27.75 18.35 -1.22
CA ILE A 154 -28.67 17.21 -1.13
C ILE A 154 -27.90 15.88 -1.21
N ARG A 155 -26.98 15.74 -2.17
CA ARG A 155 -26.15 14.53 -2.30
C ARG A 155 -25.26 14.28 -1.08
N ALA A 156 -24.75 15.33 -0.45
CA ALA A 156 -23.99 15.22 0.79
C ALA A 156 -24.86 14.68 1.94
N LYS A 157 -26.12 15.14 2.06
CA LYS A 157 -27.08 14.59 3.02
C LYS A 157 -27.33 13.09 2.76
N ILE A 158 -27.56 12.70 1.50
CA ILE A 158 -27.78 11.29 1.11
C ILE A 158 -26.54 10.43 1.43
N THR A 159 -25.35 10.93 1.11
CA THR A 159 -24.07 10.24 1.37
C THR A 159 -23.82 10.04 2.87
N ARG A 160 -24.35 10.92 3.72
CA ARG A 160 -24.25 10.74 5.17
C ARG A 160 -24.89 9.43 5.63
N PHE A 161 -26.04 9.06 5.07
CA PHE A 161 -26.68 7.77 5.38
C PHE A 161 -25.81 6.59 4.94
N SER A 162 -25.24 6.61 3.74
CA SER A 162 -24.41 5.48 3.28
C SER A 162 -23.10 5.32 4.08
N SER A 163 -22.54 6.43 4.60
CA SER A 163 -21.31 6.38 5.41
C SER A 163 -21.51 6.01 6.88
N VAL A 164 -22.75 6.05 7.40
CA VAL A 164 -23.00 5.93 8.85
C VAL A 164 -22.62 4.55 9.39
N ALA A 165 -22.92 3.46 8.68
CA ALA A 165 -22.64 2.11 9.15
C ALA A 165 -21.12 1.89 9.31
N ALA A 166 -20.32 2.35 8.34
CA ALA A 166 -18.87 2.25 8.40
C ALA A 166 -18.27 3.02 9.59
N ALA A 167 -18.80 4.21 9.91
CA ALA A 167 -18.31 5.02 11.02
C ALA A 167 -18.56 4.37 12.40
N TYR A 168 -19.55 3.48 12.51
CA TYR A 168 -19.96 2.84 13.77
C TYR A 168 -19.58 1.35 13.88
N ALA A 169 -18.93 0.77 12.87
CA ALA A 169 -18.59 -0.67 12.80
C ALA A 169 -17.79 -1.24 13.98
N SER A 170 -17.03 -0.41 14.68
CA SER A 170 -16.19 -0.82 15.83
C SER A 170 -16.73 -0.36 17.19
N ARG A 171 -17.90 0.28 17.22
CA ARG A 171 -18.51 0.84 18.43
C ARG A 171 -19.28 -0.21 19.22
N SER A 172 -19.70 0.15 20.42
CA SER A 172 -20.51 -0.71 21.28
C SER A 172 -21.92 -0.88 20.72
N ALA A 173 -22.62 -1.94 21.13
CA ALA A 173 -24.02 -2.16 20.76
C ALA A 173 -24.90 -0.96 21.15
N ALA A 174 -24.68 -0.37 22.33
CA ALA A 174 -25.44 0.79 22.80
C ALA A 174 -25.26 2.04 21.92
N ASP A 175 -24.04 2.31 21.47
CA ASP A 175 -23.76 3.44 20.57
C ASP A 175 -24.44 3.24 19.21
N VAL A 176 -24.37 2.01 18.67
CA VAL A 176 -24.99 1.66 17.38
C VAL A 176 -26.51 1.77 17.48
N ALA A 177 -27.12 1.31 18.58
CA ALA A 177 -28.55 1.44 18.83
C ALA A 177 -29.02 2.91 18.84
N THR A 178 -28.24 3.79 19.47
CA THR A 178 -28.54 5.22 19.55
C THR A 178 -28.57 5.85 18.15
N VAL A 179 -27.58 5.54 17.32
CA VAL A 179 -27.52 6.08 15.95
C VAL A 179 -28.56 5.45 15.05
N LEU A 180 -28.82 4.15 15.17
CA LEU A 180 -29.92 3.48 14.47
C LEU A 180 -31.25 4.18 14.74
N GLN A 181 -31.52 4.54 15.99
CA GLN A 181 -32.74 5.27 16.35
C GLN A 181 -32.77 6.66 15.71
N SER A 182 -31.65 7.41 15.76
CA SER A 182 -31.54 8.71 15.10
C SER A 182 -31.77 8.65 13.58
N VAL A 183 -31.28 7.60 12.91
CA VAL A 183 -31.52 7.39 11.47
C VAL A 183 -32.98 7.03 11.19
N LYS A 184 -33.61 6.21 12.04
CA LYS A 184 -35.05 5.87 11.94
C LYS A 184 -35.95 7.10 12.12
N GLU A 185 -35.58 8.00 13.01
CA GLU A 185 -36.31 9.25 13.27
C GLU A 185 -36.05 10.31 12.19
N SER A 186 -35.05 10.12 11.33
CA SER A 186 -34.75 11.04 10.24
C SER A 186 -35.83 10.97 9.16
N VAL A 187 -36.56 12.09 8.98
CA VAL A 187 -37.60 12.24 7.97
C VAL A 187 -36.99 12.82 6.69
N ILE A 188 -37.23 12.15 5.57
CA ILE A 188 -36.87 12.65 4.23
C ILE A 188 -38.06 13.47 3.74
N LEU A 189 -37.91 14.79 3.72
CA LEU A 189 -38.97 15.72 3.31
C LEU A 189 -38.80 16.11 1.83
N PRO A 190 -39.89 16.15 1.02
CA PRO A 190 -39.83 16.61 -0.36
C PRO A 190 -39.25 18.02 -0.51
N GLU A 191 -39.49 18.91 0.46
CA GLU A 191 -38.99 20.28 0.45
C GLU A 191 -37.47 20.36 0.63
N GLU A 192 -36.86 19.37 1.29
CA GLU A 192 -35.42 19.34 1.56
C GLU A 192 -34.61 18.58 0.52
N TYR A 193 -35.19 17.53 -0.08
CA TYR A 193 -34.50 16.63 -1.01
C TYR A 193 -34.94 16.82 -2.46
N GLY A 194 -36.07 17.51 -2.70
CA GLY A 194 -36.58 17.77 -4.03
C GLY A 194 -36.74 16.49 -4.85
N GLU A 195 -36.13 16.48 -6.03
CA GLU A 195 -36.12 15.34 -6.94
C GLU A 195 -35.35 14.11 -6.42
N PHE A 196 -34.54 14.26 -5.38
CA PHE A 196 -33.76 13.17 -4.78
C PHE A 196 -34.43 12.56 -3.55
N GLU A 197 -35.70 12.86 -3.27
CA GLU A 197 -36.45 12.29 -2.13
C GLU A 197 -36.43 10.76 -2.13
N ALA A 198 -36.68 10.15 -3.30
CA ALA A 198 -36.66 8.69 -3.44
C ALA A 198 -35.27 8.11 -3.17
N GLU A 199 -34.21 8.75 -3.69
CA GLU A 199 -32.83 8.33 -3.45
C GLU A 199 -32.45 8.47 -1.97
N GLY A 200 -32.86 9.56 -1.32
CA GLY A 200 -32.64 9.78 0.11
C GLY A 200 -33.35 8.76 0.98
N THR A 201 -34.59 8.39 0.63
CA THR A 201 -35.36 7.36 1.32
C THR A 201 -34.69 6.00 1.20
N ILE A 202 -34.29 5.61 0.00
CA ILE A 202 -33.55 4.36 -0.24
C ILE A 202 -32.23 4.35 0.55
N ALA A 203 -31.47 5.46 0.55
CA ALA A 203 -30.22 5.55 1.29
C ALA A 203 -30.42 5.43 2.81
N ARG A 204 -31.46 6.06 3.36
CA ARG A 204 -31.81 5.93 4.79
C ARG A 204 -32.21 4.50 5.12
N ASP A 205 -33.06 3.88 4.32
CA ASP A 205 -33.57 2.53 4.60
C ASP A 205 -32.44 1.50 4.51
N ASN A 206 -31.55 1.60 3.52
CA ASN A 206 -30.33 0.80 3.45
C ASN A 206 -29.41 1.02 4.66
N ALA A 207 -29.29 2.26 5.15
CA ALA A 207 -28.50 2.56 6.34
C ALA A 207 -29.11 1.95 7.61
N ILE A 208 -30.45 1.92 7.72
CA ILE A 208 -31.16 1.25 8.80
C ILE A 208 -30.85 -0.25 8.78
N GLU A 209 -30.97 -0.91 7.62
CA GLU A 209 -30.68 -2.34 7.48
C GLU A 209 -29.23 -2.67 7.87
N GLN A 210 -28.27 -1.87 7.41
CA GLN A 210 -26.85 -2.06 7.74
C GLN A 210 -26.58 -1.83 9.24
N LEU A 211 -27.17 -0.81 9.84
CA LEU A 211 -27.03 -0.53 11.28
C LEU A 211 -27.72 -1.60 12.14
N GLU A 212 -28.84 -2.18 11.70
CA GLU A 212 -29.49 -3.29 12.39
C GLU A 212 -28.62 -4.55 12.38
N ALA A 213 -28.03 -4.88 11.23
CA ALA A 213 -27.08 -5.99 11.12
C ALA A 213 -25.84 -5.78 12.01
N LEU A 214 -25.31 -4.56 12.01
CA LEU A 214 -24.16 -4.18 12.83
C LEU A 214 -24.47 -4.19 14.32
N HIS A 215 -25.65 -3.70 14.72
CA HIS A 215 -26.10 -3.72 16.10
C HIS A 215 -26.20 -5.15 16.63
N LYS A 216 -26.81 -6.05 15.84
CA LYS A 216 -26.87 -7.48 16.18
C LYS A 216 -25.47 -8.09 16.34
N ALA A 217 -24.57 -7.82 15.38
CA ALA A 217 -23.19 -8.31 15.45
C ALA A 217 -22.43 -7.76 16.67
N ALA A 218 -22.68 -6.51 17.08
CA ALA A 218 -22.09 -5.92 18.26
C ALA A 218 -22.61 -6.58 19.55
N ILE A 219 -23.91 -6.86 19.65
CA ILE A 219 -24.50 -7.62 20.77
C ILE A 219 -23.83 -9.00 20.86
N ASP A 220 -23.77 -9.74 19.75
CA ASP A 220 -23.19 -11.09 19.73
C ASP A 220 -21.72 -11.08 20.18
N ARG A 221 -20.95 -10.07 19.75
CA ARG A 221 -19.54 -9.89 20.16
C ARG A 221 -19.43 -9.59 21.65
N GLU A 222 -20.25 -8.70 22.19
CA GLU A 222 -20.23 -8.32 23.60
C GLU A 222 -20.67 -9.48 24.50
N GLU A 223 -21.70 -10.23 24.11
CA GLU A 223 -22.12 -11.44 24.82
C GLU A 223 -21.03 -12.52 24.82
N ALA A 224 -20.35 -12.73 23.69
CA ALA A 224 -19.23 -13.67 23.60
C ALA A 224 -18.07 -13.23 24.51
N ALA A 225 -17.75 -11.93 24.52
CA ALA A 225 -16.72 -11.37 25.40
C ALA A 225 -17.08 -11.53 26.89
N ALA A 226 -18.36 -11.31 27.25
CA ALA A 226 -18.83 -11.49 28.62
C ALA A 226 -18.77 -12.96 29.06
N LYS A 227 -19.17 -13.90 28.20
CA LYS A 227 -19.05 -15.35 28.45
C LYS A 227 -17.60 -15.78 28.62
N LEU A 228 -16.70 -15.31 27.76
CA LEU A 228 -15.27 -15.60 27.86
C LEU A 228 -14.68 -15.09 29.18
N LEU A 229 -15.04 -13.87 29.59
CA LEU A 229 -14.57 -13.28 30.83
C LEU A 229 -15.11 -14.02 32.07
N ALA A 230 -16.36 -14.49 32.02
CA ALA A 230 -16.92 -15.35 33.07
C ALA A 230 -16.18 -16.70 33.17
N GLN A 231 -15.91 -17.35 32.03
CA GLN A 231 -15.14 -18.60 31.98
C GLN A 231 -13.70 -18.41 32.51
N GLN A 232 -13.05 -17.29 32.20
CA GLN A 232 -11.74 -16.96 32.73
C GLN A 232 -11.77 -16.84 34.27
N LYS A 233 -12.77 -16.15 34.82
CA LYS A 233 -12.93 -16.02 36.27
C LYS A 233 -13.17 -17.36 36.95
N GLU A 234 -14.05 -18.21 36.41
CA GLU A 234 -14.31 -19.55 36.96
C GLU A 234 -13.03 -20.41 36.94
N LEU A 235 -12.25 -20.32 35.86
CA LEU A 235 -11.00 -21.06 35.74
C LEU A 235 -9.93 -20.56 36.72
N ASP A 236 -9.84 -19.25 36.94
CA ASP A 236 -8.95 -18.66 37.94
C ASP A 236 -9.37 -19.03 39.37
N GLU A 237 -10.67 -19.05 39.67
CA GLU A 237 -11.18 -19.55 40.95
C GLU A 237 -10.88 -21.04 41.17
N LEU A 238 -10.99 -21.86 40.13
CA LEU A 238 -10.64 -23.28 40.20
C LEU A 238 -9.15 -23.46 40.47
N ARG A 239 -8.28 -22.68 39.80
CA ARG A 239 -6.84 -22.69 40.03
C ARG A 239 -6.51 -22.30 41.46
N GLU A 240 -7.11 -21.24 41.99
CA GLU A 240 -6.88 -20.83 43.38
C GLU A 240 -7.39 -21.87 44.39
N LYS A 241 -8.55 -22.49 44.14
CA LYS A 241 -9.03 -23.64 44.94
C LYS A 241 -8.06 -24.82 44.90
N GLN A 242 -7.51 -25.15 43.73
CA GLN A 242 -6.49 -26.19 43.59
C GLN A 242 -5.22 -25.83 44.37
N ARG A 243 -4.74 -24.59 44.26
CA ARG A 243 -3.56 -24.12 45.02
C ARG A 243 -3.76 -24.21 46.53
N LEU A 244 -4.95 -23.86 47.02
CA LEU A 244 -5.29 -23.99 48.44
C LEU A 244 -5.35 -25.46 48.88
N ALA A 245 -5.97 -26.32 48.08
CA ALA A 245 -6.03 -27.76 48.36
C ALA A 245 -4.63 -28.40 48.34
N ASP A 246 -3.78 -28.03 47.39
CA ASP A 246 -2.39 -28.50 47.32
C ASP A 246 -1.58 -27.99 48.51
N ALA A 247 -1.74 -26.72 48.91
CA ALA A 247 -1.08 -26.16 50.08
C ALA A 247 -1.55 -26.84 51.39
N GLU A 248 -2.84 -27.15 51.52
CA GLU A 248 -3.40 -27.89 52.66
C GLU A 248 -2.88 -29.33 52.68
N ALA A 249 -2.84 -30.00 51.53
CA ALA A 249 -2.29 -31.35 51.40
C ALA A 249 -0.79 -31.38 51.75
N GLU A 250 -0.02 -30.39 51.31
CA GLU A 250 1.38 -30.23 51.71
C GLU A 250 1.55 -29.98 53.21
N TYR A 251 0.68 -29.14 53.80
CA TYR A 251 0.70 -28.87 55.23
C TYR A 251 0.41 -30.14 56.04
N LEU A 252 -0.60 -30.93 55.65
CA LEU A 252 -0.91 -32.21 56.26
C LEU A 252 0.22 -33.24 56.07
N ARG A 253 0.88 -33.27 54.91
CA ARG A 253 2.07 -34.11 54.68
C ARG A 253 3.22 -33.71 55.60
N LYS A 254 3.47 -32.41 55.78
CA LYS A 254 4.48 -31.90 56.71
C LYS A 254 4.14 -32.27 58.16
N GLN A 255 2.89 -32.12 58.59
CA GLN A 255 2.47 -32.54 59.93
C GLN A 255 2.68 -34.03 60.17
N ARG A 256 2.26 -34.90 59.24
CA ARG A 256 2.49 -36.35 59.35
C ARG A 256 3.98 -36.69 59.39
N ALA A 257 4.79 -36.06 58.54
CA ALA A 257 6.23 -36.26 58.55
C ALA A 257 6.89 -35.82 59.87
N GLU A 258 6.41 -34.73 60.49
CA GLU A 258 6.86 -34.30 61.81
C GLU A 258 6.42 -35.23 62.93
N GLU A 259 5.17 -35.70 62.89
CA GLU A 259 4.65 -36.71 63.83
C GLU A 259 5.44 -38.02 63.73
N ASP A 260 5.71 -38.50 62.52
CA ASP A 260 6.51 -39.70 62.28
C ASP A 260 7.95 -39.48 62.76
N ARG A 261 8.54 -38.30 62.53
CA ARG A 261 9.86 -37.95 63.08
C ARG A 261 9.88 -37.96 64.61
N LEU A 262 8.82 -37.45 65.24
CA LEU A 262 8.66 -37.47 66.70
C LEU A 262 8.48 -38.89 67.23
N ARG A 263 7.69 -39.74 66.56
CA ARG A 263 7.52 -41.16 66.91
C ARG A 263 8.83 -41.92 66.80
N LEU A 264 9.56 -41.74 65.70
CA LEU A 264 10.85 -42.38 65.48
C LEU A 264 11.87 -41.92 66.52
N LYS A 265 11.87 -40.62 66.88
CA LYS A 265 12.70 -40.10 67.95
C LYS A 265 12.35 -40.72 69.31
N LYS A 266 11.07 -40.85 69.65
CA LYS A 266 10.64 -41.53 70.88
C LYS A 266 11.06 -43.00 70.91
N GLN A 267 10.93 -43.72 69.79
CA GLN A 267 11.39 -45.11 69.69
C GLN A 267 12.91 -45.22 69.85
N GLN A 268 13.68 -44.28 69.29
CA GLN A 268 15.12 -44.21 69.51
C GLN A 268 15.46 -43.91 70.97
N ASP A 269 14.80 -42.93 71.58
CA ASP A 269 14.97 -42.58 72.99
C ASP A 269 14.62 -43.77 73.92
N GLU A 270 13.57 -44.53 73.61
CA GLU A 270 13.18 -45.76 74.33
C GLU A 270 14.19 -46.89 74.15
N LEU A 271 14.68 -47.13 72.92
CA LEU A 271 15.74 -48.11 72.67
C LEU A 271 17.04 -47.72 73.38
N ASP A 272 17.37 -46.43 73.43
CA ASP A 272 18.53 -45.91 74.16
C ASP A 272 18.35 -45.99 75.68
N GLN A 273 17.13 -45.86 76.19
CA GLN A 273 16.81 -46.15 77.60
C GLN A 273 16.95 -47.63 77.89
N GLN A 274 16.39 -48.52 77.07
CA GLN A 274 16.54 -49.97 77.22
C GLN A 274 18.00 -50.41 77.18
N ARG A 275 18.82 -49.81 76.29
CA ARG A 275 20.27 -50.06 76.25
C ARG A 275 20.94 -49.63 77.55
N ARG A 276 20.61 -48.46 78.09
CA ARG A 276 21.13 -47.97 79.37
C ARG A 276 20.70 -48.88 80.52
N ASP A 277 19.43 -49.26 80.59
CA ASP A 277 18.89 -50.14 81.63
C ASP A 277 19.53 -51.53 81.57
N MET A 278 19.71 -52.10 80.36
CA MET A 278 20.42 -53.36 80.17
C MET A 278 21.90 -53.26 80.56
N GLU A 279 22.56 -52.14 80.24
CA GLU A 279 23.94 -51.90 80.66
C GLU A 279 24.04 -51.78 82.18
N GLU A 280 23.11 -51.09 82.84
CA GLU A 280 23.02 -51.00 84.30
C GLU A 280 22.73 -52.35 84.95
N GLN A 281 21.82 -53.15 84.38
CA GLN A 281 21.54 -54.51 84.85
C GLN A 281 22.77 -55.41 84.68
N GLN A 282 23.49 -55.31 83.56
CA GLN A 282 24.75 -56.03 83.37
C GLN A 282 25.82 -55.59 84.36
N ARG A 283 25.94 -54.29 84.65
CA ARG A 283 26.86 -53.77 85.67
C ARG A 283 26.49 -54.32 87.05
N LYS A 284 25.22 -54.24 87.44
CA LYS A 284 24.73 -54.83 88.71
C LYS A 284 24.95 -56.35 88.77
N HIS A 285 24.74 -57.06 87.67
CA HIS A 285 24.97 -58.50 87.62
C HIS A 285 26.46 -58.84 87.74
N ARG A 286 27.35 -58.07 87.10
CA ARG A 286 28.80 -58.20 87.27
C ARG A 286 29.23 -57.87 88.71
N GLU A 287 28.72 -56.79 89.29
CA GLU A 287 28.98 -56.43 90.69
C GLU A 287 28.51 -57.53 91.65
N GLN A 288 27.30 -58.09 91.44
CA GLN A 288 26.81 -59.22 92.23
C GLN A 288 27.64 -60.48 92.04
N GLN A 289 28.07 -60.80 90.82
CA GLN A 289 28.97 -61.93 90.56
C GLN A 289 30.34 -61.69 91.22
N GLU A 290 30.88 -60.48 91.17
CA GLU A 290 32.12 -60.11 91.84
C GLU A 290 31.98 -60.17 93.36
N GLU A 291 30.87 -59.72 93.94
CA GLU A 291 30.58 -59.87 95.37
C GLU A 291 30.40 -61.33 95.77
N GLN A 292 29.69 -62.12 94.98
CA GLN A 292 29.55 -63.56 95.22
C GLN A 292 30.90 -64.26 95.12
N GLN A 293 31.75 -63.90 94.17
CA GLN A 293 33.12 -64.42 94.08
C GLN A 293 33.98 -63.95 95.25
N ARG A 294 33.84 -62.70 95.72
CA ARG A 294 34.52 -62.22 96.92
C ARG A 294 34.08 -63.02 98.15
N GLN A 295 32.78 -63.22 98.32
CA GLN A 295 32.23 -64.04 99.41
C GLN A 295 32.64 -65.51 99.29
N GLN A 296 32.69 -66.07 98.08
CA GLN A 296 33.20 -67.43 97.86
C GLN A 296 34.68 -67.53 98.20
N ARG A 297 35.52 -66.58 97.76
CA ARG A 297 36.93 -66.52 98.14
C ARG A 297 37.11 -66.33 99.64
N GLU A 298 36.26 -65.54 100.30
CA GLU A 298 36.27 -65.38 101.75
C GLU A 298 35.85 -66.66 102.47
N ARG A 299 34.81 -67.35 101.97
CA ARG A 299 34.36 -68.66 102.48
C ARG A 299 35.37 -69.76 102.22
N GLU A 300 36.01 -69.79 101.06
CA GLU A 300 37.09 -70.71 100.75
C GLU A 300 38.33 -70.41 101.59
N ALA A 301 38.67 -69.15 101.81
CA ALA A 301 39.74 -68.76 102.73
C ALA A 301 39.40 -69.07 104.20
N GLN A 302 38.13 -68.99 104.60
CA GLN A 302 37.67 -69.47 105.91
C GLN A 302 37.71 -70.98 105.99
N TYR A 303 37.19 -71.69 104.99
CA TYR A 303 37.19 -73.14 104.93
C TYR A 303 38.61 -73.71 104.85
N GLN A 304 39.54 -73.04 104.16
CA GLN A 304 40.96 -73.39 104.18
C GLN A 304 41.57 -73.13 105.56
N ARG A 305 41.23 -72.03 106.24
CA ARG A 305 41.66 -71.80 107.64
C ARG A 305 41.12 -72.87 108.58
N ASP A 306 39.84 -73.22 108.46
CA ASP A 306 39.19 -74.27 109.26
C ASP A 306 39.74 -75.65 108.90
N GLN A 307 40.08 -75.91 107.63
CA GLN A 307 40.75 -77.14 107.22
C GLN A 307 42.20 -77.19 107.68
N GLU A 308 42.93 -76.08 107.70
CA GLU A 308 44.28 -76.01 108.28
C GLU A 308 44.23 -76.18 109.80
N GLU A 309 43.20 -75.68 110.47
CA GLU A 309 42.98 -75.86 111.91
C GLU A 309 42.52 -77.28 112.23
N LEU A 310 41.58 -77.84 111.46
CA LEU A 310 41.17 -79.25 111.53
C LEU A 310 42.30 -80.18 111.10
N ALA A 311 43.17 -79.81 110.16
CA ALA A 311 44.35 -80.58 109.78
C ALA A 311 45.43 -80.49 110.86
N ARG A 312 45.58 -79.35 111.55
CA ARG A 312 46.38 -79.27 112.78
C ARG A 312 45.84 -80.18 113.87
N LEU A 313 44.52 -80.19 114.08
CA LEU A 313 43.84 -81.02 115.08
C LEU A 313 43.81 -82.51 114.69
N ARG A 314 43.75 -82.83 113.40
CA ARG A 314 43.70 -84.20 112.86
C ARG A 314 45.09 -84.79 112.62
N ALA A 315 46.10 -83.98 112.32
CA ALA A 315 47.52 -84.37 112.39
C ALA A 315 47.98 -84.65 113.83
N GLN A 316 47.26 -84.12 114.83
CA GLN A 316 47.41 -84.49 116.23
C GLN A 316 46.63 -85.75 116.66
N ALA A 317 45.67 -86.24 115.87
CA ALA A 317 44.71 -87.25 116.36
C ALA A 317 44.56 -88.53 115.53
N ALA A 318 45.17 -88.69 114.35
CA ALA A 318 45.24 -90.03 113.71
C ALA A 318 46.27 -90.17 112.58
N ALA A 319 47.14 -91.17 112.74
CA ALA A 319 47.82 -91.91 111.69
C ALA A 319 46.80 -92.66 110.79
N PRO A 320 47.19 -93.04 109.56
CA PRO A 320 46.35 -93.00 108.36
C PRO A 320 45.60 -94.33 108.10
N ALA A 321 44.57 -94.36 107.25
CA ALA A 321 44.70 -94.87 105.87
C ALA A 321 43.34 -94.95 105.13
N PRO A 322 43.33 -95.01 103.78
CA PRO A 322 42.39 -94.28 102.92
C PRO A 322 41.57 -95.16 101.95
N ALA A 323 40.97 -94.49 100.94
CA ALA A 323 40.43 -95.00 99.66
C ALA A 323 38.91 -95.32 99.69
N ALA A 324 38.11 -95.17 98.63
CA ALA A 324 38.28 -94.97 97.19
C ALA A 324 36.93 -94.38 96.65
N THR A 325 36.89 -93.47 95.66
CA THR A 325 36.74 -93.70 94.19
C THR A 325 35.38 -94.26 93.73
N VAL A 326 34.98 -93.85 92.50
CA VAL A 326 33.93 -94.36 91.55
C VAL A 326 32.85 -93.29 91.29
N VAL A 327 32.74 -92.59 90.13
CA VAL A 327 32.57 -92.93 88.69
C VAL A 327 31.11 -93.22 88.26
N GLY A 328 30.66 -92.52 87.20
CA GLY A 328 29.51 -92.83 86.31
C GLY A 328 28.37 -91.77 86.38
N ALA A 329 28.07 -90.91 85.38
CA ALA A 329 27.53 -91.14 84.01
C ALA A 329 26.12 -91.79 84.00
N PRO A 330 25.28 -91.77 82.92
CA PRO A 330 25.10 -90.88 81.74
C PRO A 330 23.59 -90.71 81.34
N VAL A 331 23.29 -90.46 80.03
CA VAL A 331 22.15 -90.97 79.19
C VAL A 331 20.89 -90.06 79.02
N ILE A 332 20.18 -89.89 77.87
CA ILE A 332 20.24 -90.24 76.42
C ILE A 332 19.11 -89.45 75.67
N ALA A 333 19.36 -89.09 74.40
CA ALA A 333 18.57 -89.03 73.12
C ALA A 333 17.04 -88.68 73.09
N ASP A 334 16.34 -88.33 71.98
CA ASP A 334 16.46 -88.39 70.49
C ASP A 334 15.19 -87.69 69.87
N PRO A 335 14.74 -87.80 68.58
CA PRO A 335 15.34 -87.60 67.23
C PRO A 335 14.50 -86.77 66.18
N ALA A 336 15.09 -86.56 64.96
CA ALA A 336 14.57 -86.65 63.56
C ALA A 336 13.54 -85.60 62.97
N GLN A 337 13.42 -85.25 61.66
CA GLN A 337 14.07 -85.54 60.34
C GLN A 337 13.49 -84.68 59.14
N THR A 338 14.36 -84.25 58.19
CA THR A 338 14.39 -84.22 56.67
C THR A 338 13.39 -83.60 55.62
N LEU A 339 14.00 -82.85 54.64
CA LEU A 339 13.92 -82.79 53.11
C LEU A 339 12.70 -82.15 52.37
N VAL A 340 12.71 -81.49 51.16
CA VAL A 340 13.47 -81.51 49.86
C VAL A 340 13.39 -80.14 49.06
N ALA A 341 14.28 -79.95 48.07
CA ALA A 341 14.54 -78.90 47.02
C ALA A 341 13.37 -78.42 46.09
N ALA A 342 13.42 -77.41 45.18
CA ALA A 342 14.42 -77.04 44.15
C ALA A 342 14.13 -75.69 43.37
N VAL A 343 15.22 -75.01 42.92
CA VAL A 343 15.56 -74.36 41.61
C VAL A 343 14.75 -73.20 40.95
N ASP A 344 15.46 -72.08 40.72
CA ASP A 344 15.26 -70.86 39.87
C ASP A 344 15.43 -71.15 38.33
N PRO A 345 15.02 -70.31 37.32
CA PRO A 345 15.54 -68.92 37.17
C PRO A 345 14.74 -67.86 36.33
N ALA A 346 15.07 -66.58 36.58
CA ALA A 346 15.36 -65.47 35.63
C ALA A 346 14.29 -64.82 34.70
N PRO A 347 14.49 -63.53 34.29
CA PRO A 347 13.44 -62.57 33.94
C PRO A 347 13.32 -62.26 32.44
N ALA A 348 12.21 -61.66 32.01
CA ALA A 348 12.02 -61.12 30.67
C ALA A 348 11.83 -59.60 30.70
N ALA A 349 12.53 -58.94 29.77
CA ALA A 349 12.51 -57.51 29.50
C ALA A 349 11.42 -57.13 28.46
N ASP A 350 11.22 -55.82 28.34
CA ASP A 350 10.52 -55.04 27.30
C ASP A 350 9.00 -54.87 27.36
N ALA A 351 8.58 -53.69 27.85
CA ALA A 351 7.55 -52.84 27.25
C ALA A 351 7.59 -51.43 27.88
N PHE A 352 8.43 -50.52 27.36
CA PHE A 352 8.23 -49.08 27.56
C PHE A 352 7.27 -48.60 26.47
N ALA A 353 6.01 -48.36 26.87
CA ALA A 353 5.02 -47.66 26.06
C ALA A 353 5.03 -46.18 26.46
N ASP A 354 5.82 -45.35 25.78
CA ASP A 354 5.61 -43.90 25.77
C ASP A 354 4.55 -43.57 24.70
N SER A 355 3.29 -43.72 25.08
CA SER A 355 2.13 -43.32 24.28
C SER A 355 1.90 -41.81 24.37
N ASN A 356 2.72 -41.03 23.65
CA ASN A 356 2.38 -39.63 23.35
C ASN A 356 2.93 -39.12 22.01
N ILE A 357 3.37 -40.01 21.12
CA ILE A 357 3.76 -39.67 19.75
C ILE A 357 2.59 -40.03 18.83
N PRO A 358 1.97 -39.06 18.13
CA PRO A 358 0.90 -39.35 17.18
C PRO A 358 1.42 -40.30 16.09
N SER A 359 0.58 -41.25 15.70
CA SER A 359 0.91 -42.18 14.62
C SER A 359 1.15 -41.41 13.32
N ALA A 360 1.98 -41.98 12.43
CA ALA A 360 2.27 -41.34 11.14
C ALA A 360 1.01 -41.04 10.31
N SER A 361 -0.06 -41.83 10.50
CA SER A 361 -1.36 -41.60 9.86
C SER A 361 -2.07 -40.36 10.41
N GLU A 362 -2.02 -40.13 11.72
CA GLU A 362 -2.65 -38.96 12.36
C GLU A 362 -1.91 -37.67 11.97
N VAL A 363 -0.58 -37.73 11.82
CA VAL A 363 0.21 -36.58 11.35
C VAL A 363 -0.14 -36.21 9.91
N VAL A 364 -0.31 -37.21 9.03
CA VAL A 364 -0.74 -36.99 7.63
C VAL A 364 -2.13 -36.36 7.58
N GLU A 365 -3.07 -36.84 8.41
CA GLU A 365 -4.44 -36.34 8.44
C GLU A 365 -4.53 -34.90 8.95
N VAL A 366 -3.74 -34.55 9.99
CA VAL A 366 -3.66 -33.18 10.49
C VAL A 366 -3.06 -32.24 9.44
N VAL A 367 -2.03 -32.67 8.71
CA VAL A 367 -1.43 -31.86 7.64
C VAL A 367 -2.39 -31.69 6.47
N ALA A 368 -3.08 -32.76 6.05
CA ALA A 368 -4.11 -32.69 5.01
C ALA A 368 -5.23 -31.71 5.38
N MET A 369 -5.71 -31.78 6.63
CA MET A 369 -6.76 -30.89 7.13
C MET A 369 -6.29 -29.44 7.28
N ALA A 370 -5.09 -29.21 7.82
CA ALA A 370 -4.56 -27.87 8.07
C ALA A 370 -4.24 -27.11 6.77
N PHE A 371 -3.86 -27.81 5.70
CA PHE A 371 -3.50 -27.21 4.41
C PHE A 371 -4.55 -27.44 3.32
N CYS A 372 -5.69 -28.07 3.65
CA CYS A 372 -6.77 -28.38 2.71
C CYS A 372 -6.30 -29.15 1.46
N VAL A 373 -5.41 -30.12 1.66
CA VAL A 373 -4.88 -31.00 0.60
C VAL A 373 -5.28 -32.45 0.83
N THR A 374 -5.11 -33.30 -0.18
CA THR A 374 -5.41 -34.74 -0.03
C THR A 374 -4.39 -35.44 0.88
N ASN A 375 -4.78 -36.56 1.51
CA ASN A 375 -3.87 -37.36 2.34
C ASN A 375 -2.65 -37.87 1.55
N ASP A 376 -2.80 -38.12 0.24
CA ASP A 376 -1.72 -38.53 -0.64
C ASP A 376 -0.72 -37.39 -0.90
N GLU A 377 -1.20 -36.16 -1.09
CA GLU A 377 -0.36 -34.96 -1.23
C GLU A 377 0.35 -34.61 0.08
N ALA A 378 -0.36 -34.65 1.21
CA ALA A 378 0.24 -34.44 2.54
C ALA A 378 1.32 -35.50 2.84
N SER A 379 1.08 -36.76 2.47
CA SER A 379 2.06 -37.84 2.60
C SER A 379 3.28 -37.62 1.71
N ALA A 380 3.09 -37.13 0.48
CA ALA A 380 4.18 -36.82 -0.45
C ALA A 380 5.06 -35.68 0.08
N TRP A 381 4.46 -34.65 0.67
CA TRP A 381 5.19 -33.53 1.29
C TRP A 381 6.01 -33.97 2.51
N LEU A 382 5.42 -34.79 3.38
CA LEU A 382 6.13 -35.29 4.56
C LEU A 382 7.30 -36.21 4.18
N ARG A 383 7.16 -37.03 3.13
CA ARG A 383 8.26 -37.84 2.58
C ARG A 383 9.35 -36.99 1.92
N ALA A 384 8.98 -35.88 1.27
CA ALA A 384 9.95 -34.96 0.68
C ALA A 384 10.75 -34.16 1.73
N MET A 385 10.23 -34.03 2.96
CA MET A 385 10.88 -33.32 4.07
C MET A 385 11.67 -34.25 5.01
N SER A 386 11.44 -35.56 4.99
CA SER A 386 12.25 -36.53 5.74
C SER A 386 13.46 -36.95 4.90
N PHE A 387 14.64 -36.41 5.21
CA PHE A 387 15.91 -36.78 4.56
C PHE A 387 16.28 -38.26 4.74
#